data_AF-A0A3M4TQG4-F1
#
_entry.id   AF-A0A3M4TQG4-F1
#
_cell.length_a   1.000
_cell.length_b   1.000
_cell.length_c   1.000
_cell.angle_alpha   90.00
_cell.angle_beta   90.00
_cell.angle_gamma   90.00
#
_symmetry.space_group_name_H-M   'P 1'
#
loop_
_entity.id
_entity.type
_entity.pdbx_description
1 polymer ?
#
loop_
_entity_poly.entity_id
_entity_poly.type
_entity_poly.pdbx_seq_one_letter_code
_entity_poly.pdbx_strand_id
1 'polypeptide(L)'
;MNSHKVIWQEGMLLRPQHFQHNDRYYDHQLKVRTRLAGAFNWGFTALEIDRQFLSSGQIVLNQASGIFPDGSVFDIGDRERPLALDIAPNTSNLSVYVALPIVAGNCIEARSQEQSDVFARFTAYAASVADSNAGEGSSTPVVCAPPSFVCCWVNRKASTPT
;
A
#
# COMPACT_ATOMS: atom_id res chain seq x y z
N MET A 1 -6.76 -17.82 1.99
CA MET A 1 -6.41 -17.07 3.23
C MET A 1 -7.61 -17.14 4.16
N ASN A 2 -7.42 -17.36 5.46
CA ASN A 2 -8.52 -17.29 6.41
C ASN A 2 -8.78 -15.81 6.77
N SER A 3 -9.75 -15.22 6.10
CA SER A 3 -10.27 -13.87 6.39
C SER A 3 -11.70 -14.02 6.90
N HIS A 4 -11.89 -14.78 7.98
CA HIS A 4 -13.22 -14.99 8.58
C HIS A 4 -13.56 -13.86 9.55
N LYS A 5 -14.85 -13.72 9.83
CA LYS A 5 -15.34 -12.70 10.74
C LYS A 5 -14.94 -13.03 12.19
N VAL A 6 -14.46 -12.03 12.92
CA VAL A 6 -14.28 -12.13 14.38
C VAL A 6 -15.66 -12.20 15.06
N ILE A 7 -15.83 -13.16 15.98
CA ILE A 7 -17.01 -13.27 16.84
C ILE A 7 -16.68 -12.61 18.18
N TRP A 8 -17.34 -11.48 18.45
CA TRP A 8 -17.19 -10.74 19.69
C TRP A 8 -18.13 -11.32 20.74
N GLN A 9 -17.59 -11.61 21.92
CA GLN A 9 -18.33 -12.16 23.04
C GLN A 9 -18.19 -11.26 24.27
N GLU A 10 -19.21 -11.25 25.11
CA GLU A 10 -19.14 -10.55 26.39
C GLU A 10 -18.01 -11.12 27.25
N GLY A 11 -17.30 -10.24 27.97
CA GLY A 11 -16.16 -10.62 28.82
C GLY A 11 -14.88 -10.99 28.07
N MET A 12 -14.85 -10.89 26.74
CA MET A 12 -13.66 -11.17 25.94
C MET A 12 -12.56 -10.12 26.18
N LEU A 13 -11.36 -10.56 26.54
CA LEU A 13 -10.19 -9.68 26.65
C LEU A 13 -9.69 -9.27 25.26
N LEU A 14 -9.73 -7.97 24.97
CA LEU A 14 -9.27 -7.42 23.69
C LEU A 14 -7.74 -7.52 23.55
N ARG A 15 -7.31 -7.87 22.33
CA ARG A 15 -5.90 -8.00 21.94
C ARG A 15 -5.75 -7.46 20.52
N PRO A 16 -4.55 -7.00 20.11
CA PRO A 16 -4.32 -6.47 18.77
C PRO A 16 -4.78 -7.41 17.64
N GLN A 17 -4.64 -8.73 17.84
CA GLN A 17 -5.02 -9.74 16.85
C GLN A 17 -6.51 -9.69 16.49
N HIS A 18 -7.39 -9.32 17.43
CA HIS A 18 -8.82 -9.22 17.15
C HIS A 18 -9.11 -8.09 16.17
N PHE A 19 -8.49 -6.93 16.36
CA PHE A 19 -8.62 -5.79 15.45
C PHE A 19 -7.97 -6.08 14.10
N GLN A 20 -6.73 -6.57 14.10
CA GLN A 20 -6.02 -6.93 12.87
C GLN A 20 -6.78 -7.97 12.03
N HIS A 21 -7.37 -9.00 12.66
CA HIS A 21 -8.17 -9.99 11.92
C HIS A 21 -9.50 -9.42 11.42
N ASN A 22 -10.15 -8.57 12.22
CA ASN A 22 -11.35 -7.84 11.79
C ASN A 22 -11.07 -6.96 10.56
N ASP A 23 -9.95 -6.24 10.54
CA ASP A 23 -9.57 -5.38 9.41
C ASP A 23 -9.31 -6.22 8.16
N ARG A 24 -8.60 -7.35 8.28
CA ARG A 24 -8.40 -8.30 7.17
C ARG A 24 -9.71 -8.86 6.61
N TYR A 25 -10.71 -9.11 7.45
CA TYR A 25 -12.02 -9.57 6.99
C TYR A 25 -12.66 -8.53 6.05
N TYR A 26 -12.69 -7.26 6.47
CA TYR A 26 -13.27 -6.19 5.65
C TYR A 26 -12.44 -5.84 4.43
N ASP A 27 -11.10 -5.77 4.56
CA ASP A 27 -10.17 -5.57 3.43
C ASP A 27 -10.41 -6.62 2.33
N HIS A 28 -10.55 -7.90 2.73
CA HIS A 28 -10.87 -8.97 1.79
C HIS A 28 -12.23 -8.77 1.10
N GLN A 29 -13.28 -8.44 1.86
CA GLN A 29 -14.62 -8.18 1.29
C GLN A 29 -14.60 -7.01 0.30
N LEU A 30 -13.89 -5.92 0.62
CA LEU A 30 -13.76 -4.76 -0.24
C LEU A 30 -13.01 -5.11 -1.53
N LYS A 31 -11.86 -5.79 -1.45
CA LYS A 31 -11.11 -6.22 -2.62
C LYS A 31 -11.90 -7.14 -3.53
N VAL A 32 -12.64 -8.09 -2.96
CA VAL A 32 -13.53 -8.98 -3.73
C VAL A 32 -14.60 -8.15 -4.45
N ARG A 33 -15.27 -7.22 -3.75
CA ARG A 33 -16.27 -6.34 -4.36
C ARG A 33 -15.69 -5.50 -5.49
N THR A 34 -14.51 -4.89 -5.31
CA THR A 34 -13.82 -4.11 -6.34
C THR A 34 -13.57 -4.93 -7.60
N ARG A 35 -13.10 -6.18 -7.46
CA ARG A 35 -12.85 -7.08 -8.60
C ARG A 35 -14.15 -7.53 -9.29
N LEU A 36 -15.22 -7.72 -8.53
CA LEU A 36 -16.52 -8.15 -9.07
C LEU A 36 -17.35 -7.02 -9.68
N ALA A 37 -17.02 -5.76 -9.37
CA ALA A 37 -17.73 -4.59 -9.89
C ALA A 37 -17.60 -4.42 -11.41
N GLY A 38 -16.55 -4.95 -12.03
CA GLY A 38 -16.37 -4.89 -13.48
C GLY A 38 -15.18 -5.71 -13.96
N ALA A 39 -15.25 -6.19 -15.21
CA ALA A 39 -14.12 -6.86 -15.84
C ALA A 39 -12.96 -5.85 -16.01
N PHE A 40 -11.74 -6.30 -15.70
CA PHE A 40 -10.52 -5.49 -15.81
C PHE A 40 -10.60 -4.13 -15.09
N ASN A 41 -11.29 -4.07 -13.95
CA ASN A 41 -11.43 -2.86 -13.13
C ASN A 41 -10.15 -2.54 -12.30
N TRP A 42 -8.99 -2.58 -12.96
CA TRP A 42 -7.68 -2.31 -12.39
C TRP A 42 -6.83 -1.48 -13.36
N GLY A 43 -5.84 -0.76 -12.84
CA GLY A 43 -5.02 0.19 -13.60
C GLY A 43 -4.92 1.55 -12.91
N PHE A 44 -4.29 2.50 -13.60
CA PHE A 44 -4.17 3.88 -13.13
C PHE A 44 -5.44 4.67 -13.45
N THR A 45 -5.95 5.40 -12.46
CA THR A 45 -6.98 6.44 -12.64
C THR A 45 -6.36 7.81 -12.78
N ALA A 46 -5.20 8.05 -12.16
CA ALA A 46 -4.36 9.22 -12.37
C ALA A 46 -2.88 8.80 -12.38
N LEU A 47 -2.08 9.45 -13.21
CA LEU A 47 -0.63 9.21 -13.31
C LEU A 47 0.07 10.48 -13.82
N GLU A 48 0.92 11.05 -12.98
CA GLU A 48 1.76 12.20 -13.31
C GLU A 48 3.23 11.86 -13.09
N ILE A 49 3.96 11.78 -14.21
CA ILE A 49 5.40 11.57 -14.24
C ILE A 49 6.08 12.92 -14.40
N ASP A 50 7.01 13.24 -13.50
CA ASP A 50 7.82 14.44 -13.61
C ASP A 50 8.85 14.30 -14.73
N ARG A 51 8.69 15.13 -15.77
CA ARG A 51 9.55 15.09 -16.96
C ARG A 51 10.93 15.69 -16.72
N GLN A 52 11.11 16.52 -15.70
CA GLN A 52 12.38 17.20 -15.43
C GLN A 52 13.46 16.20 -14.99
N PHE A 53 13.06 15.16 -14.26
CA PHE A 53 13.97 14.12 -13.77
C PHE A 53 14.31 13.05 -14.82
N LEU A 54 13.53 12.95 -15.91
CA LEU A 54 13.80 11.97 -16.96
C LEU A 54 15.15 12.19 -17.63
N SER A 55 15.58 13.45 -17.81
CA SER A 55 16.90 13.77 -18.38
C SER A 55 18.07 13.36 -17.48
N SER A 56 17.84 13.26 -16.16
CA SER A 56 18.85 12.79 -15.20
C SER A 56 18.77 11.28 -14.97
N GLY A 57 17.99 10.54 -15.76
CA GLY A 57 17.83 9.10 -15.60
C GLY A 57 17.01 8.71 -14.37
N GLN A 58 16.09 9.55 -13.92
CA GLN A 58 15.23 9.25 -12.77
C GLN A 58 13.76 9.36 -13.18
N ILE A 59 12.93 8.41 -12.73
CA ILE A 59 11.48 8.47 -12.87
C ILE A 59 10.90 8.90 -11.54
N VAL A 60 10.21 10.04 -11.53
CA VAL A 60 9.54 10.56 -10.33
C VAL A 60 8.04 10.62 -10.61
N LEU A 61 7.25 10.02 -9.73
CA LEU A 61 5.80 10.09 -9.74
C LEU A 61 5.33 11.09 -8.69
N ASN A 62 4.80 12.23 -9.14
CA ASN A 62 4.24 13.27 -8.27
C ASN A 62 2.82 12.89 -7.82
N GLN A 63 2.06 12.27 -8.72
CA GLN A 63 0.73 11.74 -8.44
C GLN A 63 0.56 10.40 -9.13
N ALA A 64 0.01 9.44 -8.41
CA ALA A 64 -0.47 8.19 -9.00
C ALA A 64 -1.58 7.62 -8.13
N SER A 65 -2.71 7.29 -8.74
CA SER A 65 -3.81 6.61 -8.06
C SER A 65 -4.42 5.56 -8.98
N GLY A 66 -5.08 4.59 -8.38
CA GLY A 66 -5.74 3.53 -9.14
C GLY A 66 -6.07 2.30 -8.32
N ILE A 67 -6.24 1.19 -9.03
CA ILE A 67 -6.63 -0.10 -8.46
C ILE A 67 -5.61 -1.15 -8.92
N PHE A 68 -5.05 -1.89 -7.97
CA PHE A 68 -4.20 -3.05 -8.25
C PHE A 68 -5.03 -4.24 -8.74
N PRO A 69 -4.44 -5.21 -9.46
CA PRO A 69 -5.15 -6.40 -9.93
C PRO A 69 -5.80 -7.24 -8.82
N ASP A 70 -5.30 -7.15 -7.58
CA ASP A 70 -5.90 -7.82 -6.43
C ASP A 70 -7.14 -7.11 -5.87
N GLY A 71 -7.49 -5.93 -6.40
CA GLY A 71 -8.60 -5.08 -5.96
C GLY A 71 -8.21 -4.04 -4.91
N SER A 72 -6.94 -3.97 -4.49
CA SER A 72 -6.45 -2.93 -3.58
C SER A 72 -6.47 -1.58 -4.28
N VAL A 73 -7.04 -0.56 -3.64
CA VAL A 73 -6.95 0.83 -4.11
C VAL A 73 -5.63 1.44 -3.63
N PHE A 74 -5.04 2.31 -4.44
CA PHE A 74 -3.88 3.11 -4.04
C PHE A 74 -4.02 4.57 -4.44
N ASP A 75 -3.41 5.42 -3.63
CA ASP A 75 -3.21 6.84 -3.91
C ASP A 75 -1.87 7.27 -3.32
N ILE A 76 -1.07 7.97 -4.12
CA ILE A 76 0.28 8.45 -3.81
C ILE A 76 0.29 9.99 -3.72
N GLY A 77 -0.80 10.68 -4.12
CA GLY A 77 -0.85 12.14 -4.18
C GLY A 77 -0.71 12.85 -2.83
N ASP A 78 -1.13 12.22 -1.73
CA ASP A 78 -1.08 12.80 -0.38
C ASP A 78 0.18 12.39 0.42
N ARG A 79 1.24 11.98 -0.27
CA ARG A 79 2.50 11.58 0.38
C ARG A 79 3.42 12.78 0.54
N GLU A 80 4.10 12.85 1.69
CA GLU A 80 5.14 13.87 1.94
C GLU A 80 6.31 13.81 0.94
N ARG A 81 6.56 12.64 0.33
CA ARG A 81 7.64 12.44 -0.64
C ARG A 81 7.11 11.73 -1.88
N PRO A 82 7.47 12.22 -3.09
CA PRO A 82 7.10 11.56 -4.33
C PRO A 82 7.78 10.21 -4.46
N LEU A 83 7.22 9.34 -5.29
CA LEU A 83 7.81 8.02 -5.54
C LEU A 83 8.86 8.14 -6.64
N ALA A 84 10.13 7.98 -6.28
CA ALA A 84 11.26 8.13 -7.19
C ALA A 84 11.95 6.79 -7.47
N LEU A 85 12.48 6.65 -8.69
CA LEU A 85 13.18 5.46 -9.16
C LEU A 85 14.38 5.85 -10.03
N ASP A 86 15.58 5.53 -9.58
CA ASP A 86 16.83 5.81 -10.32
C ASP A 86 17.08 4.74 -11.39
N ILE A 87 17.18 5.16 -12.64
CA ILE A 87 17.47 4.29 -13.77
C ILE A 87 18.97 4.29 -14.04
N ALA A 88 19.59 3.12 -13.90
CA ALA A 88 21.02 2.96 -14.16
C ALA A 88 21.37 3.32 -15.62
N PRO A 89 22.56 3.88 -15.89
CA PRO A 89 23.03 4.12 -17.26
C PRO A 89 23.00 2.83 -18.12
N ASN A 90 22.83 2.99 -19.43
CA ASN A 90 22.71 1.88 -20.40
C ASN A 90 21.50 0.96 -20.20
N THR A 91 20.48 1.42 -19.49
CA THR A 91 19.21 0.71 -19.33
C THR A 91 18.26 1.06 -20.48
N SER A 92 17.69 0.06 -21.15
CA SER A 92 16.66 0.24 -22.18
C SER A 92 15.63 -0.89 -22.14
N ASN A 93 14.44 -0.67 -22.68
CA ASN A 93 13.35 -1.65 -22.78
C ASN A 93 12.90 -2.29 -21.44
N LEU A 94 13.02 -1.56 -20.32
CA LEU A 94 12.49 -2.02 -19.03
C LEU A 94 11.06 -1.52 -18.79
N SER A 95 10.23 -2.41 -18.24
CA SER A 95 8.93 -2.04 -17.70
C SER A 95 9.09 -1.64 -16.23
N VAL A 96 8.57 -0.47 -15.89
CA VAL A 96 8.53 0.07 -14.53
C VAL A 96 7.12 -0.12 -13.97
N TYR A 97 7.04 -0.51 -12.71
CA TYR A 97 5.81 -0.80 -12.02
C TYR A 97 5.75 -0.03 -10.70
N VAL A 98 4.55 0.40 -10.34
CA VAL A 98 4.21 0.70 -8.94
C VAL A 98 3.85 -0.63 -8.30
N ALA A 99 4.46 -0.92 -7.15
CA ALA A 99 4.26 -2.15 -6.42
C ALA A 99 3.88 -1.89 -4.96
N LEU A 100 3.15 -2.84 -4.40
CA LEU A 100 2.75 -2.87 -3.00
C LEU A 100 3.11 -4.25 -2.43
N PRO A 101 3.82 -4.33 -1.29
CA PRO A 101 4.10 -5.62 -0.66
C PRO A 101 2.83 -6.43 -0.41
N ILE A 102 2.89 -7.73 -0.74
CA ILE A 102 1.77 -8.64 -0.51
C ILE A 102 1.72 -8.98 0.98
N VAL A 103 0.54 -8.82 1.59
CA VAL A 103 0.26 -9.33 2.94
C VAL A 103 -0.45 -10.67 2.81
N ALA A 104 0.16 -11.72 3.35
CA ALA A 104 -0.38 -13.07 3.33
C ALA A 104 -0.30 -13.78 4.69
N GLY A 105 -1.44 -14.31 5.15
CA GLY A 105 -1.52 -15.11 6.38
C GLY A 105 -1.12 -14.34 7.62
N ASN A 106 -0.14 -14.86 8.37
CA ASN A 106 0.38 -14.29 9.61
C ASN A 106 1.73 -13.57 9.39
N CYS A 107 1.99 -13.05 8.19
CA CYS A 107 3.21 -12.29 7.92
C CYS A 107 3.22 -10.96 8.70
N ILE A 108 4.42 -10.39 8.84
CA ILE A 108 4.58 -9.04 9.40
C ILE A 108 3.95 -8.04 8.43
N GLU A 109 2.96 -7.29 8.91
CA GLU A 109 2.24 -6.32 8.08
C GLU A 109 2.81 -4.91 8.19
N ALA A 110 3.31 -4.57 9.37
CA ALA A 110 3.85 -3.26 9.70
C ALA A 110 5.26 -3.38 10.29
N ARG A 111 6.11 -2.41 9.96
CA ARG A 111 7.46 -2.24 10.51
C ARG A 111 7.63 -0.83 11.09
N SER A 112 8.58 -0.64 11.98
CA SER A 112 9.03 0.71 12.36
C SER A 112 9.98 1.28 11.31
N GLN A 113 10.28 2.58 11.40
CA GLN A 113 11.19 3.24 10.46
C GLN A 113 12.62 2.68 10.55
N GLU A 114 13.04 2.24 11.74
CA GLU A 114 14.36 1.69 12.04
C GLU A 114 14.56 0.27 11.49
N GLN A 115 13.47 -0.45 11.24
CA GLN A 115 13.48 -1.83 10.72
C GLN A 115 13.49 -1.82 9.18
N SER A 116 14.59 -1.36 8.58
CA SER A 116 14.71 -1.23 7.11
C SER A 116 14.85 -2.56 6.37
N ASP A 117 15.24 -3.62 7.07
CA ASP A 117 15.42 -5.00 6.59
C ASP A 117 14.11 -5.80 6.55
N VAL A 118 13.07 -5.32 7.23
CA VAL A 118 11.76 -5.98 7.27
C VAL A 118 10.92 -5.54 6.06
N PHE A 119 10.54 -6.50 5.21
CA PHE A 119 9.57 -6.24 4.15
C PHE A 119 8.15 -6.28 4.70
N ALA A 120 7.57 -5.10 4.90
CA ALA A 120 6.22 -4.92 5.42
C ALA A 120 5.42 -3.97 4.51
N ARG A 121 4.10 -4.20 4.43
CA ARG A 121 3.19 -3.35 3.66
C ARG A 121 3.05 -1.96 4.26
N PHE A 122 3.20 -1.83 5.57
CA PHE A 122 2.97 -0.60 6.30
C PHE A 122 4.23 -0.17 7.03
N THR A 123 4.49 1.14 7.09
CA THR A 123 5.56 1.72 7.91
C THR A 123 4.93 2.60 8.98
N ALA A 124 5.13 2.24 10.24
CA ALA A 124 4.50 2.86 11.39
C ALA A 124 5.10 4.24 11.70
N TYR A 125 4.24 5.19 12.07
CA TYR A 125 4.59 6.52 12.56
C TYR A 125 3.59 6.97 13.64
N ALA A 126 4.00 7.89 14.51
CA ALA A 126 3.12 8.46 15.53
C ALA A 126 2.32 9.63 14.95
N ALA A 127 1.01 9.60 15.09
CA ALA A 127 0.09 10.67 14.71
C ALA A 127 -0.69 11.15 15.95
N SER A 128 -0.97 12.45 16.04
CA SER A 128 -1.87 12.99 17.06
C SER A 128 -3.29 12.96 16.52
N VAL A 129 -4.18 12.17 17.13
CA VAL A 129 -5.57 11.98 16.67
C VAL A 129 -6.51 12.63 17.68
N ALA A 130 -7.26 13.63 17.23
CA ALA A 130 -8.26 14.33 18.03
C ALA A 130 -9.54 13.50 18.19
N ASP A 131 -10.19 13.66 19.34
CA ASP A 131 -11.56 13.17 19.52
C ASP A 131 -12.51 13.93 18.58
N SER A 132 -13.43 13.20 17.95
CA SER A 132 -14.44 13.75 17.03
C SER A 132 -15.80 13.98 17.71
N ASN A 133 -15.93 13.68 19.00
CA ASN A 133 -17.12 13.97 19.79
C ASN A 133 -17.27 15.48 20.01
N ALA A 134 -18.47 16.01 19.81
CA ALA A 134 -18.73 17.43 19.97
C ALA A 134 -18.47 17.90 21.40
N GLY A 135 -17.65 18.95 21.55
CA GLY A 135 -17.27 19.51 22.85
C GLY A 135 -16.05 18.85 23.48
N GLU A 136 -15.52 17.77 22.89
CA GLU A 136 -14.23 17.20 23.26
C GLU A 136 -13.11 17.85 22.46
N GLY A 137 -12.08 18.34 23.14
CA GLY A 137 -10.89 18.96 22.53
C GLY A 137 -9.61 18.16 22.73
N SER A 138 -9.72 16.94 23.28
CA SER A 138 -8.57 16.11 23.59
C SER A 138 -8.01 15.43 22.34
N SER A 139 -6.70 15.23 22.33
CA SER A 139 -6.00 14.48 21.28
C SER A 139 -5.04 13.49 21.93
N THR A 140 -4.92 12.31 21.33
CA THR A 140 -4.06 11.23 21.84
C THR A 140 -3.09 10.78 20.76
N PRO A 141 -1.82 10.48 21.10
CA PRO A 141 -0.90 9.87 20.16
C PRO A 141 -1.36 8.45 19.80
N VAL A 142 -1.50 8.17 18.52
CA VAL A 142 -1.83 6.86 17.94
C VAL A 142 -0.73 6.47 16.95
N VAL A 143 -0.37 5.19 16.93
CA VAL A 143 0.56 4.66 15.91
C VAL A 143 -0.24 4.31 14.66
N CYS A 144 -0.02 5.09 13.61
CA CYS A 144 -0.65 4.95 12.30
C CYS A 144 0.36 4.44 11.28
N ALA A 145 -0.09 3.99 10.12
CA ALA A 145 0.82 3.58 9.05
C ALA A 145 0.16 3.66 7.67
N PRO A 146 0.68 4.48 6.73
CA PRO A 146 0.23 4.43 5.35
C PRO A 146 0.82 3.19 4.64
N PRO A 147 0.22 2.74 3.52
CA PRO A 147 0.83 1.73 2.69
C PRO A 147 2.17 2.20 2.09
N SER A 148 3.15 1.30 2.10
CA SER A 148 4.49 1.48 1.58
C SER A 148 4.55 1.06 0.11
N PHE A 149 4.14 1.97 -0.78
CA PHE A 149 4.32 1.79 -2.22
C PHE A 149 5.79 1.96 -2.60
N VAL A 150 6.25 1.14 -3.54
CA VAL A 150 7.60 1.19 -4.10
C VAL A 150 7.52 1.18 -5.62
N CYS A 151 8.38 1.96 -6.27
CA CYS A 151 8.61 1.81 -7.71
C CYS A 151 9.67 0.73 -7.91
N CYS A 152 9.44 -0.20 -8.83
CA CYS A 152 10.42 -1.22 -9.18
C CYS A 152 10.43 -1.49 -10.68
N TRP A 153 11.55 -1.98 -11.20
CA TRP A 153 11.64 -2.54 -12.54
C TRP A 153 11.73 -4.06 -12.45
N VAL A 154 11.12 -4.74 -13.42
CA VAL A 154 11.35 -6.17 -13.62
C VAL A 154 12.14 -6.31 -14.91
N ASN A 155 13.32 -6.92 -14.81
CA ASN A 155 14.11 -7.25 -15.98
C ASN A 155 13.44 -8.44 -16.68
N ARG A 156 12.61 -8.18 -17.70
CA ARG A 156 12.13 -9.24 -18.58
C ARG A 156 13.33 -9.72 -19.40
N LYS A 157 14.09 -10.70 -18.90
CA LYS A 157 14.87 -11.55 -19.80
C LYS A 157 13.87 -12.16 -20.79
N ALA A 158 14.01 -11.79 -22.05
CA ALA A 158 13.12 -12.14 -23.13
C ALA A 158 13.01 -13.66 -23.33
N SER A 159 11.84 -14.08 -23.81
CA SER A 159 11.55 -15.26 -24.64
C SER A 159 11.90 -16.65 -24.08
N THR A 160 10.87 -17.48 -23.93
CA THR A 160 10.93 -18.81 -24.55
C THR A 160 10.12 -18.75 -25.85
N PRO A 161 10.63 -19.33 -26.95
CA PRO A 161 10.02 -19.27 -28.27
C PRO A 161 8.99 -20.39 -28.50
N THR A 162 8.23 -20.24 -29.59
CA THR A 162 7.13 -21.06 -30.15
C THR A 162 5.79 -21.06 -29.42
#